data_AF-A0A438HQZ0-F1
#
_entry.id   AF-A0A438HQZ0-F1
#
_cell.length_a   1.000
_cell.length_b   1.000
_cell.length_c   1.000
_cell.angle_alpha   90.00
_cell.angle_beta   90.00
_cell.angle_gamma   90.00
#
_symmetry.space_group_name_H-M   'P 1'
#
loop_
_entity.id
_entity.type
_entity.pdbx_description
1 polymer ?
#
loop_
_entity_poly.entity_id
_entity_poly.type
_entity_poly.pdbx_seq_one_letter_code
_entity_poly.pdbx_strand_id
1 'polypeptide(L)'
;MQVIHVAKSDSRLANNDLPIDIQRLRCRALYHALRFSPQIENLGKKLVERLRSRGRRYIALHLRYEKDMLSFTGCTYGLTDAESEELRIMSSLLYLSSMLENCIYEGQLSILFVAFFARENTNHWKMKKINATEQRIGGFCPLTPKEIGIFLRALGYLPSTLIYIAAGEIYGGDARLVELKSRFPNLIFKETIATQEELKAFAHHSSQTAALDYIISIESDVFIPSHSGNMARAVEGHRRFLGHGKTITPDRY
;
A
#
# COMPACT_ATOMS: atom_id res chain seq x y z
N MET A 1 -17.75 32.32 -16.67
CA MET A 1 -17.16 30.96 -16.73
C MET A 1 -18.02 30.07 -15.85
N GLN A 2 -18.63 29.02 -16.41
CA GLN A 2 -19.53 28.12 -15.67
C GLN A 2 -18.72 26.88 -15.26
N VAL A 3 -18.69 26.57 -13.96
CA VAL A 3 -18.00 25.38 -13.43
C VAL A 3 -19.05 24.29 -13.23
N ILE A 4 -18.88 23.15 -13.90
CA ILE A 4 -19.77 21.98 -13.76
C ILE A 4 -19.07 20.96 -12.86
N HIS A 5 -19.71 20.62 -11.74
CA HIS A 5 -19.23 19.61 -10.81
C HIS A 5 -19.95 18.27 -11.05
N VAL A 6 -19.21 17.25 -11.48
CA VAL A 6 -19.75 15.90 -11.70
C VAL A 6 -19.31 14.99 -10.56
N ALA A 7 -20.15 14.90 -9.52
CA ALA A 7 -19.89 14.06 -8.36
C ALA A 7 -19.88 12.56 -8.72
N LYS A 8 -19.07 11.77 -7.99
CA LYS A 8 -19.00 10.29 -8.10
C LYS A 8 -18.59 9.76 -9.48
N SER A 9 -17.81 10.54 -10.22
CA SER A 9 -17.32 10.20 -11.56
C SER A 9 -16.46 8.93 -11.59
N ASP A 10 -15.72 8.67 -10.50
CA ASP A 10 -14.95 7.46 -10.23
C ASP A 10 -15.81 6.19 -10.24
N SER A 11 -17.01 6.24 -9.67
CA SER A 11 -17.92 5.09 -9.59
C SER A 11 -18.74 4.86 -10.86
N ARG A 12 -19.08 5.93 -11.61
CA ARG A 12 -20.04 5.89 -12.73
C ARG A 12 -19.43 5.83 -14.12
N LEU A 13 -18.15 6.17 -14.29
CA LEU A 13 -17.49 6.16 -15.61
C LEU A 13 -16.40 5.08 -15.74
N ALA A 14 -15.88 4.56 -14.62
CA ALA A 14 -14.81 3.57 -14.65
C ALA A 14 -15.31 2.13 -14.93
N ASN A 15 -16.53 1.80 -14.49
CA ASN A 15 -16.99 0.42 -14.30
C ASN A 15 -18.15 -0.02 -15.22
N ASN A 16 -18.46 0.70 -16.30
CA ASN A 16 -19.65 0.44 -17.14
C ASN A 16 -19.36 -0.50 -18.33
N ASP A 17 -18.91 -1.74 -18.09
CA ASP A 17 -18.77 -2.78 -19.13
C ASP A 17 -18.09 -2.29 -20.43
N LEU A 18 -17.13 -1.37 -20.30
CA LEU A 18 -16.47 -0.80 -21.46
C LEU A 18 -15.72 -1.88 -22.23
N PRO A 19 -15.77 -1.86 -23.57
CA PRO A 19 -14.99 -2.77 -24.40
C PRO A 19 -13.51 -2.80 -23.99
N ILE A 20 -12.90 -3.99 -24.04
CA ILE A 20 -11.54 -4.23 -23.51
C ILE A 20 -10.48 -3.35 -24.17
N ASP A 21 -10.66 -3.04 -25.46
CA ASP A 21 -9.85 -2.11 -26.24
C ASP A 21 -9.93 -0.67 -25.71
N ILE A 22 -11.13 -0.20 -25.34
CA ILE A 22 -11.33 1.11 -24.71
C ILE A 22 -10.68 1.14 -23.33
N GLN A 23 -10.84 0.09 -22.52
CA GLN A 23 -10.17 0.00 -21.22
C GLN A 23 -8.64 0.03 -21.37
N ARG A 24 -8.09 -0.68 -22.37
CA ARG A 24 -6.64 -0.64 -22.68
C ARG A 24 -6.20 0.76 -23.12
N LEU A 25 -6.96 1.43 -23.98
CA LEU A 25 -6.67 2.79 -24.41
C LEU A 25 -6.68 3.77 -23.23
N ARG A 26 -7.67 3.65 -22.33
CA ARG A 26 -7.75 4.46 -21.10
C ARG A 26 -6.53 4.25 -20.21
N CYS A 27 -6.16 3.00 -19.93
CA CYS A 27 -4.96 2.70 -19.15
C CYS A 27 -3.71 3.28 -19.82
N ARG A 28 -3.56 3.11 -21.14
CA ARG A 28 -2.43 3.64 -21.90
C ARG A 28 -2.36 5.17 -21.83
N ALA A 29 -3.47 5.86 -22.06
CA ALA A 29 -3.53 7.33 -21.97
C ALA A 29 -3.21 7.81 -20.55
N LEU A 30 -3.73 7.13 -19.52
CA LEU A 30 -3.47 7.45 -18.12
C LEU A 30 -2.00 7.30 -17.77
N TYR A 31 -1.34 6.19 -18.14
CA TYR A 31 0.09 6.01 -17.86
C TYR A 31 0.99 6.95 -18.68
N HIS A 32 0.60 7.32 -19.90
CA HIS A 32 1.30 8.36 -20.66
C HIS A 32 1.22 9.73 -19.99
N ALA A 33 0.07 10.07 -19.41
CA ALA A 33 -0.18 11.36 -18.77
C ALA A 33 0.31 11.41 -17.30
N LEU A 34 0.43 10.26 -16.63
CA LEU A 34 0.89 10.18 -15.25
C LEU A 34 2.35 10.64 -15.15
N ARG A 35 2.54 11.84 -14.58
CA ARG A 35 3.84 12.42 -14.28
C ARG A 35 3.84 12.89 -12.83
N PHE A 36 4.92 12.57 -12.12
CA PHE A 36 5.09 13.11 -10.77
C PHE A 36 5.76 14.48 -10.85
N SER A 37 5.77 15.23 -9.74
CA SER A 37 6.53 16.47 -9.71
C SER A 37 8.02 16.18 -9.98
N PRO A 38 8.76 17.11 -10.61
CA PRO A 38 10.18 16.90 -10.92
C PRO A 38 11.01 16.51 -9.70
N GLN A 39 10.66 17.00 -8.51
CA GLN A 39 11.35 16.64 -7.26
C GLN A 39 11.21 15.15 -6.92
N ILE A 40 9.99 14.60 -7.05
CA ILE A 40 9.70 13.18 -6.81
C ILE A 40 10.38 12.32 -7.89
N GLU A 41 10.28 12.70 -9.16
CA GLU A 41 10.92 11.94 -10.24
C GLU A 41 12.44 11.89 -10.10
N ASN A 42 13.06 13.03 -9.79
CA ASN A 42 14.52 13.12 -9.62
C ASN A 42 15.00 12.30 -8.44
N LEU A 43 14.33 12.41 -7.27
CA LEU A 43 14.71 11.59 -6.12
C LEU A 43 14.44 10.10 -6.40
N GLY A 44 13.28 9.75 -6.96
CA GLY A 44 12.95 8.36 -7.32
C GLY A 44 14.01 7.72 -8.21
N LYS A 45 14.43 8.41 -9.29
CA LYS A 45 15.51 7.96 -10.17
C LYS A 45 16.83 7.79 -9.42
N LYS A 46 17.20 8.76 -8.58
CA LYS A 46 18.41 8.69 -7.76
C LYS A 46 18.41 7.50 -6.80
N LEU A 47 17.28 7.17 -6.19
CA LEU A 47 17.15 6.01 -5.31
C LEU A 47 17.23 4.70 -6.09
N VAL A 48 16.65 4.63 -7.29
CA VAL A 48 16.80 3.48 -8.19
C VAL A 48 18.26 3.28 -8.58
N GLU A 49 18.98 4.34 -8.94
CA GLU A 49 20.42 4.26 -9.26
C GLU A 49 21.24 3.73 -8.08
N ARG A 50 20.94 4.18 -6.85
CA ARG A 50 21.57 3.65 -5.63
C ARG A 50 21.24 2.18 -5.37
N LEU A 51 20.02 1.72 -5.68
CA LEU A 51 19.68 0.30 -5.58
C LEU A 51 20.49 -0.51 -6.59
N ARG A 52 20.55 -0.02 -7.84
CA ARG A 52 21.27 -0.65 -8.94
C ARG A 52 22.79 -0.71 -8.71
N SER A 53 23.35 0.29 -8.01
CA SER A 53 24.76 0.28 -7.63
C SER A 53 25.07 -0.67 -6.47
N ARG A 54 24.15 -0.86 -5.51
CA ARG A 54 24.26 -1.89 -4.46
C ARG A 54 24.08 -3.30 -5.02
N GLY A 55 23.20 -3.47 -5.99
CA GLY A 55 22.95 -4.74 -6.65
C GLY A 55 22.39 -4.54 -8.04
N ARG A 56 22.98 -5.20 -9.05
CA ARG A 56 22.55 -5.09 -10.45
C ARG A 56 21.05 -5.35 -10.64
N ARG A 57 20.46 -6.22 -9.82
CA ARG A 57 19.05 -6.57 -9.82
C ARG A 57 18.45 -6.52 -8.42
N TYR A 58 17.19 -6.14 -8.31
CA TYR A 58 16.44 -6.13 -7.06
C TYR A 58 14.96 -6.45 -7.24
N ILE A 59 14.34 -6.94 -6.17
CA ILE A 59 12.90 -7.15 -6.07
C ILE A 59 12.30 -5.93 -5.36
N ALA A 60 11.22 -5.36 -5.88
CA ALA A 60 10.37 -4.46 -5.10
C ALA A 60 9.21 -5.27 -4.49
N LEU A 61 9.22 -5.38 -3.17
CA LEU A 61 8.20 -6.04 -2.37
C LEU A 61 7.26 -4.97 -1.80
N HIS A 62 6.04 -4.89 -2.32
CA HIS A 62 5.01 -4.03 -1.75
C HIS A 62 4.33 -4.73 -0.57
N LEU A 63 4.82 -4.42 0.64
CA LEU A 63 4.44 -5.10 1.88
C LEU A 63 3.35 -4.30 2.59
N ARG A 64 2.08 -4.58 2.27
CA ARG A 64 0.91 -3.92 2.87
C ARG A 64 0.52 -4.50 4.23
N TYR A 65 1.49 -4.63 5.13
CA TYR A 65 1.29 -5.08 6.52
C TYR A 65 1.26 -3.87 7.47
N GLU A 66 0.42 -2.89 7.13
CA GLU A 66 0.25 -1.62 7.85
C GLU A 66 -0.99 -1.68 8.76
N LYS A 67 -1.00 -0.91 9.84
CA LYS A 67 -2.05 -0.94 10.87
C LYS A 67 -3.43 -0.56 10.31
N ASP A 68 -3.47 0.42 9.41
CA ASP A 68 -4.69 0.84 8.69
C ASP A 68 -5.25 -0.31 7.83
N MET A 69 -4.40 -1.03 7.14
CA MET A 69 -4.79 -2.14 6.28
C MET A 69 -5.32 -3.32 7.09
N LEU A 70 -4.63 -3.70 8.16
CA LEU A 70 -5.05 -4.82 9.03
C LEU A 70 -6.35 -4.50 9.76
N SER A 71 -6.53 -3.25 10.22
CA SER A 71 -7.79 -2.80 10.84
C SER A 71 -8.95 -2.72 9.83
N PHE A 72 -8.71 -2.27 8.60
CA PHE A 72 -9.72 -2.22 7.55
C PHE A 72 -10.21 -3.62 7.15
N THR A 73 -9.29 -4.56 7.00
CA THR A 73 -9.61 -5.95 6.64
C THR A 73 -10.03 -6.82 7.83
N GLY A 74 -9.77 -6.40 9.07
CA GLY A 74 -10.01 -7.20 10.26
C GLY A 74 -9.14 -8.45 10.34
N CYS A 75 -7.98 -8.45 9.67
CA CYS A 75 -7.07 -9.58 9.64
C CYS A 75 -6.18 -9.58 10.89
N THR A 76 -6.41 -10.55 11.77
CA THR A 76 -5.70 -10.69 13.05
C THR A 76 -4.76 -11.89 13.10
N TYR A 77 -4.56 -12.59 11.99
CA TYR A 77 -3.70 -13.77 11.94
C TYR A 77 -2.25 -13.42 12.32
N GLY A 78 -1.72 -14.13 13.30
CA GLY A 78 -0.38 -13.92 13.83
C GLY A 78 -0.28 -12.78 14.85
N LEU A 79 -1.37 -12.06 15.15
CA LEU A 79 -1.39 -11.02 16.18
C LEU A 79 -1.68 -11.60 17.56
N THR A 80 -1.27 -10.89 18.61
CA THR A 80 -1.70 -11.16 19.98
C THR A 80 -3.15 -10.72 20.20
N ASP A 81 -3.78 -11.17 21.29
CA ASP A 81 -5.13 -10.73 21.65
C ASP A 81 -5.20 -9.21 21.87
N ALA A 82 -4.16 -8.62 22.46
CA ALA A 82 -4.06 -7.17 22.67
C ALA A 82 -3.96 -6.39 21.35
N GLU A 83 -3.11 -6.84 20.42
CA GLU A 83 -2.99 -6.25 19.08
C GLU A 83 -4.30 -6.41 18.28
N SER A 84 -4.96 -7.56 18.41
CA SER A 84 -6.24 -7.83 17.74
C SER A 84 -7.33 -6.89 18.25
N GLU A 85 -7.41 -6.66 19.56
CA GLU A 85 -8.35 -5.73 20.16
C GLU A 85 -8.07 -4.28 19.75
N GLU A 86 -6.80 -3.89 19.70
CA GLU A 86 -6.38 -2.57 19.20
C GLU A 86 -6.87 -2.32 17.77
N LEU A 87 -6.64 -3.27 16.86
CA LEU A 87 -7.10 -3.16 15.47
C LEU A 87 -8.63 -3.14 15.37
N ARG A 88 -9.32 -3.88 16.24
CA ARG A 88 -10.79 -3.91 16.29
C ARG A 88 -11.38 -2.55 16.69
N ILE A 89 -10.73 -1.88 17.66
CA ILE A 89 -11.08 -0.52 18.06
C ILE A 89 -10.83 0.45 16.91
N MET A 90 -9.66 0.35 16.26
CA MET A 90 -9.32 1.19 15.10
C MET A 90 -10.28 1.02 13.92
N SER A 91 -10.67 -0.21 13.60
CA SER A 91 -11.62 -0.50 12.52
C SER A 91 -12.96 0.23 12.73
N SER A 92 -13.40 0.29 13.99
CA SER A 92 -14.62 1.02 14.37
C SER A 92 -14.47 2.53 14.17
N LEU A 93 -13.28 3.10 14.46
CA LEU A 93 -12.98 4.52 14.25
C LEU A 93 -12.82 4.88 12.76
N LEU A 94 -12.20 4.02 11.95
CA LEU A 94 -12.05 4.23 10.51
C LEU A 94 -13.43 4.24 9.81
N TYR A 95 -14.35 3.39 10.26
CA TYR A 95 -15.73 3.41 9.76
C TYR A 95 -16.42 4.75 10.07
N LEU A 96 -16.28 5.25 11.31
CA LEU A 96 -16.77 6.58 11.69
C LEU A 96 -16.14 7.69 10.83
N SER A 97 -14.82 7.63 10.58
CA SER A 97 -14.12 8.58 9.70
C SER A 97 -14.69 8.55 8.28
N SER A 98 -14.87 7.37 7.67
CA SER A 98 -15.42 7.24 6.32
C SER A 98 -16.88 7.72 6.21
N MET A 99 -17.67 7.59 7.29
CA MET A 99 -19.02 8.14 7.35
C MET A 99 -19.01 9.66 7.53
N LEU A 100 -18.08 10.19 8.34
CA LEU A 100 -17.94 11.62 8.59
C LEU A 100 -17.30 12.36 7.42
N GLU A 101 -16.46 11.73 6.60
CA GLU A 101 -15.99 12.31 5.33
C GLU A 101 -17.16 12.61 4.37
N ASN A 102 -18.30 11.92 4.50
CA ASN A 102 -19.52 12.27 3.77
C ASN A 102 -20.33 13.40 4.44
N CYS A 103 -19.96 13.85 5.64
CA CYS A 103 -20.67 14.87 6.42
C CYS A 103 -19.85 16.14 6.73
N ILE A 104 -18.51 16.11 6.69
CA ILE A 104 -17.66 17.27 7.00
C ILE A 104 -17.39 18.06 5.72
N TYR A 105 -18.29 18.99 5.42
CA TYR A 105 -17.96 20.21 4.68
C TYR A 105 -17.08 21.08 5.57
N GLU A 106 -15.92 21.49 5.04
CA GLU A 106 -14.96 22.49 5.54
C GLU A 106 -14.84 22.75 7.05
N GLY A 107 -13.64 22.50 7.60
CA GLY A 107 -13.15 23.26 8.76
C GLY A 107 -12.62 22.43 9.92
N GLN A 108 -11.29 22.34 10.02
CA GLN A 108 -10.46 22.35 11.25
C GLN A 108 -11.04 21.80 12.58
N LEU A 109 -11.67 20.63 12.57
CA LEU A 109 -11.69 19.74 13.73
C LEU A 109 -10.94 18.47 13.36
N SER A 110 -9.99 18.07 14.20
CA SER A 110 -9.24 16.83 13.96
C SER A 110 -10.23 15.67 13.88
N ILE A 111 -10.13 14.88 12.83
CA ILE A 111 -10.97 13.70 12.58
C ILE A 111 -10.97 12.78 13.81
N LEU A 112 -9.84 12.70 14.52
CA LEU A 112 -9.71 11.99 15.80
C LEU A 112 -10.66 12.54 16.88
N PHE A 113 -10.78 13.86 17.02
CA PHE A 113 -11.61 14.48 18.06
C PHE A 113 -13.11 14.29 17.77
N VAL A 114 -13.53 14.41 16.51
CA VAL A 114 -14.93 14.15 16.12
C VAL A 114 -15.28 12.67 16.27
N ALA A 115 -14.39 11.75 15.87
CA ALA A 115 -14.61 10.31 16.02
C ALA A 115 -14.62 9.87 17.51
N PHE A 116 -13.76 10.47 18.34
CA PHE A 116 -13.74 10.23 19.79
C PHE A 116 -14.99 10.76 20.48
N PHE A 117 -15.38 12.01 20.19
CA PHE A 117 -16.58 12.64 20.76
C PHE A 117 -17.88 11.95 20.29
N ALA A 118 -17.93 11.51 19.03
CA ALA A 118 -19.05 10.72 18.52
C ALA A 118 -19.17 9.40 19.29
N ARG A 119 -18.06 8.69 19.54
CA ARG A 119 -18.05 7.40 20.26
C ARG A 119 -18.56 7.50 21.70
N GLU A 120 -18.20 8.55 22.44
CA GLU A 120 -18.67 8.72 23.83
C GLU A 120 -20.19 8.98 23.89
N ASN A 121 -20.79 9.55 22.85
CA ASN A 121 -22.16 10.08 22.93
C ASN A 121 -23.22 9.18 22.26
N THR A 122 -22.88 7.95 21.85
CA THR A 122 -23.76 7.14 21.01
C THR A 122 -23.69 5.64 21.32
N ASN A 123 -24.66 5.18 22.10
CA ASN A 123 -24.81 3.78 22.51
C ASN A 123 -25.26 2.82 21.39
N HIS A 124 -25.42 3.30 20.15
CA HIS A 124 -26.05 2.56 19.05
C HIS A 124 -25.07 2.09 17.96
N TRP A 125 -23.79 2.48 17.98
CA TRP A 125 -22.85 2.05 16.94
C TRP A 125 -22.42 0.60 17.17
N LYS A 126 -22.92 -0.28 16.32
CA LYS A 126 -22.54 -1.68 16.30
C LYS A 126 -21.11 -1.78 15.79
N MET A 127 -20.19 -2.22 16.66
CA MET A 127 -18.84 -2.59 16.25
C MET A 127 -18.96 -3.64 15.14
N LYS A 128 -18.32 -3.40 14.00
CA LYS A 128 -18.32 -4.34 12.88
C LYS A 128 -17.61 -5.62 13.36
N LYS A 129 -18.37 -6.68 13.59
CA LYS A 129 -17.80 -8.01 13.85
C LYS A 129 -17.27 -8.54 12.52
N ILE A 130 -15.97 -8.35 12.29
CA ILE A 130 -15.28 -8.94 11.14
C ILE A 130 -14.74 -10.31 11.58
N ASN A 131 -15.13 -11.37 10.88
CA ASN A 131 -14.56 -12.69 11.09
C ASN A 131 -13.20 -12.77 10.39
N ALA A 132 -12.11 -12.65 11.15
CA ALA A 132 -10.75 -12.67 10.62
C ALA A 132 -10.45 -13.95 9.83
N THR A 133 -11.02 -15.08 10.24
CA THR A 133 -10.83 -16.38 9.58
C THR A 133 -11.48 -16.39 8.20
N GLU A 134 -12.70 -15.88 8.06
CA GLU A 134 -13.37 -15.75 6.76
C GLU A 134 -12.63 -14.79 5.82
N GLN A 135 -12.13 -13.67 6.35
CA GLN A 135 -11.33 -12.72 5.56
C GLN A 135 -10.04 -13.36 5.05
N ARG A 136 -9.42 -14.21 5.86
CA ARG A 136 -8.22 -14.95 5.51
C ARG A 136 -8.50 -15.99 4.44
N ILE A 137 -9.54 -16.83 4.62
CA ILE A 137 -9.95 -17.86 3.65
C ILE A 137 -10.39 -17.22 2.32
N GLY A 138 -11.02 -16.04 2.37
CA GLY A 138 -11.40 -15.30 1.17
C GLY A 138 -10.25 -14.56 0.47
N GLY A 139 -8.99 -14.72 0.92
CA GLY A 139 -7.83 -14.04 0.33
C GLY A 139 -7.81 -12.52 0.49
N PHE A 140 -8.62 -11.97 1.40
CA PHE A 140 -8.68 -10.53 1.66
C PHE A 140 -7.57 -10.04 2.57
N CYS A 141 -6.91 -10.93 3.31
CA CYS A 141 -5.79 -10.56 4.16
C CYS A 141 -4.50 -10.34 3.36
N PRO A 142 -3.65 -9.37 3.75
CA PRO A 142 -2.28 -9.32 3.27
C PRO A 142 -1.50 -10.54 3.77
N LEU A 143 -0.52 -11.00 2.99
CA LEU A 143 0.45 -11.95 3.50
C LEU A 143 1.31 -11.30 4.59
N THR A 144 1.60 -12.05 5.65
CA THR A 144 2.51 -11.61 6.72
C THR A 144 3.96 -11.54 6.21
N PRO A 145 4.86 -10.78 6.85
CA PRO A 145 6.27 -10.77 6.48
C PRO A 145 6.92 -12.18 6.49
N LYS A 146 6.50 -13.03 7.43
CA LYS A 146 6.88 -14.44 7.50
C LYS A 146 6.46 -15.22 6.25
N GLU A 147 5.19 -15.11 5.86
CA GLU A 147 4.63 -15.81 4.70
C GLU A 147 5.29 -15.37 3.41
N ILE A 148 5.50 -14.06 3.25
CA ILE A 148 6.26 -13.53 2.11
C ILE A 148 7.68 -14.10 2.09
N GLY A 149 8.35 -14.18 3.24
CA GLY A 149 9.69 -14.78 3.32
C GLY A 149 9.70 -16.24 2.86
N ILE A 150 8.69 -17.03 3.25
CA ILE A 150 8.54 -18.42 2.80
C ILE A 150 8.25 -18.47 1.30
N PHE A 151 7.32 -17.64 0.82
CA PHE A 151 6.93 -17.56 -0.59
C PHE A 151 8.12 -17.24 -1.49
N LEU A 152 8.94 -16.23 -1.14
CA LEU A 152 10.13 -15.87 -1.90
C LEU A 152 11.17 -17.01 -1.94
N ARG A 153 11.34 -17.73 -0.83
CA ARG A 153 12.22 -18.92 -0.79
C ARG A 153 11.69 -20.05 -1.67
N ALA A 154 10.38 -20.28 -1.67
CA ALA A 154 9.74 -21.29 -2.52
C ALA A 154 9.88 -20.97 -4.01
N LEU A 155 9.91 -19.68 -4.39
CA LEU A 155 10.21 -19.23 -5.75
C LEU A 155 11.69 -19.40 -6.16
N GLY A 156 12.56 -19.83 -5.24
CA GLY A 156 13.98 -20.06 -5.50
C GLY A 156 14.88 -18.83 -5.33
N TYR A 157 14.39 -17.74 -4.73
CA TYR A 157 15.26 -16.60 -4.44
C TYR A 157 16.26 -16.91 -3.32
N LEU A 158 17.52 -16.52 -3.53
CA LEU A 158 18.61 -16.74 -2.59
C LEU A 158 18.57 -15.70 -1.45
N PRO A 159 19.11 -16.00 -0.25
CA PRO A 159 19.23 -15.02 0.84
C PRO A 159 19.93 -13.71 0.46
N SER A 160 20.88 -13.79 -0.47
CA SER A 160 21.64 -12.64 -0.96
C SER A 160 20.83 -11.71 -1.88
N THR A 161 19.61 -12.08 -2.26
CA THR A 161 18.74 -11.27 -3.13
C THR A 161 18.48 -9.91 -2.49
N LEU A 162 18.73 -8.83 -3.23
CA LEU A 162 18.43 -7.47 -2.80
C LEU A 162 16.92 -7.23 -2.91
N ILE A 163 16.28 -6.87 -1.79
CA ILE A 163 14.83 -6.64 -1.75
C ILE A 163 14.60 -5.22 -1.22
N TYR A 164 13.94 -4.40 -2.03
CA TYR A 164 13.39 -3.13 -1.62
C TYR A 164 11.99 -3.33 -1.03
N ILE A 165 11.76 -2.84 0.19
CA ILE A 165 10.45 -2.90 0.84
C ILE A 165 9.70 -1.59 0.56
N ALA A 166 8.69 -1.66 -0.31
CA ALA A 166 7.75 -0.58 -0.57
C ALA A 166 6.59 -0.67 0.44
N ALA A 167 6.69 0.06 1.54
CA ALA A 167 5.69 0.06 2.60
C ALA A 167 5.71 1.35 3.43
N GLY A 168 4.55 1.62 4.04
CA GLY A 168 4.47 2.52 5.19
C GLY A 168 5.05 1.89 6.46
N GLU A 169 4.52 2.30 7.60
CA GLU A 169 4.91 1.72 8.90
C GLU A 169 4.37 0.30 9.05
N ILE A 170 5.29 -0.68 9.15
CA ILE A 170 4.92 -2.09 9.34
C ILE A 170 4.39 -2.29 10.77
N TYR A 171 3.20 -2.86 10.90
CA TYR A 171 2.60 -3.12 12.19
C TYR A 171 3.39 -4.16 12.99
N GLY A 172 3.74 -3.81 14.23
CA GLY A 172 4.69 -4.57 15.06
C GLY A 172 6.16 -4.34 14.72
N GLY A 173 6.47 -3.44 13.77
CA GLY A 173 7.81 -2.97 13.44
C GLY A 173 8.82 -4.09 13.19
N ASP A 174 10.01 -3.93 13.77
CA ASP A 174 11.11 -4.87 13.60
C ASP A 174 10.79 -6.29 14.10
N ALA A 175 10.01 -6.43 15.18
CA ALA A 175 9.62 -7.73 15.71
C ALA A 175 8.88 -8.57 14.66
N ARG A 176 8.05 -7.92 13.84
CA ARG A 176 7.31 -8.59 12.75
C ARG A 176 8.18 -8.87 11.53
N LEU A 177 9.26 -8.11 11.33
CA LEU A 177 10.19 -8.26 10.22
C LEU A 177 11.33 -9.26 10.48
N VAL A 178 11.57 -9.67 11.74
CA VAL A 178 12.67 -10.59 12.12
C VAL A 178 12.72 -11.83 11.22
N GLU A 179 11.59 -12.49 11.00
CA GLU A 179 11.57 -13.72 10.19
C GLU A 179 11.91 -13.44 8.72
N LEU A 180 11.44 -12.33 8.15
CA LEU A 180 11.77 -11.93 6.78
C LEU A 180 13.25 -11.59 6.65
N LYS A 181 13.78 -10.77 7.58
CA LYS A 181 15.20 -10.39 7.66
C LYS A 181 16.11 -11.62 7.83
N SER A 182 15.69 -12.62 8.59
CA SER A 182 16.45 -13.87 8.77
C SER A 182 16.62 -14.66 7.47
N ARG A 183 15.64 -14.57 6.56
CA ARG A 183 15.66 -15.27 5.25
C ARG A 183 16.37 -14.47 4.17
N PHE A 184 16.25 -13.15 4.25
CA PHE A 184 16.79 -12.19 3.30
C PHE A 184 17.44 -11.04 4.09
N PRO A 185 18.73 -11.13 4.43
CA PRO A 185 19.42 -10.06 5.16
C PRO A 185 19.54 -8.74 4.37
N ASN A 186 19.44 -8.79 3.04
CA ASN A 186 19.59 -7.62 2.16
C ASN A 186 18.25 -6.88 1.93
N LEU A 187 17.53 -6.55 3.00
CA LEU A 187 16.33 -5.71 2.93
C LEU A 187 16.70 -4.23 2.97
N ILE A 188 16.21 -3.48 2.00
CA ILE A 188 16.40 -2.02 1.90
C ILE A 188 15.05 -1.34 2.04
N PHE A 189 15.00 -0.32 2.88
CA PHE A 189 13.86 0.59 3.02
C PHE A 189 14.22 1.97 2.45
N LYS A 190 13.22 2.79 2.13
CA LYS A 190 13.42 4.17 1.68
C LYS A 190 14.33 4.97 2.62
N GLU A 191 14.16 4.79 3.92
CA GLU A 191 14.93 5.46 4.98
C GLU A 191 16.41 5.03 5.01
N THR A 192 16.74 3.87 4.45
CA THR A 192 18.12 3.32 4.43
C THR A 192 18.90 3.64 3.16
N ILE A 193 18.21 4.16 2.14
CA ILE A 193 18.81 4.46 0.82
C ILE A 193 18.72 5.93 0.44
N ALA A 194 17.77 6.67 0.98
CA ALA A 194 17.70 8.12 0.92
C ALA A 194 18.42 8.73 2.13
N THR A 195 18.93 9.96 2.00
CA THR A 195 19.40 10.71 3.16
C THR A 195 18.23 11.34 3.92
N GLN A 196 18.42 11.71 5.19
CA GLN A 196 17.37 12.35 5.97
C GLN A 196 16.93 13.68 5.35
N GLU A 197 17.86 14.44 4.78
CA GLU A 197 17.60 15.72 4.11
C GLU A 197 16.75 15.52 2.84
N GLU A 198 17.06 14.48 2.07
CA GLU A 198 16.29 14.13 0.87
C GLU A 198 14.84 13.75 1.23
N LEU A 199 14.64 13.00 2.31
CA LEU A 199 13.30 12.60 2.76
C LEU A 199 12.53 13.70 3.47
N LYS A 200 13.22 14.65 4.13
CA LYS A 200 12.57 15.75 4.87
C LYS A 200 11.65 16.58 3.98
N ALA A 201 12.00 16.74 2.69
CA ALA A 201 11.18 17.44 1.71
C ALA A 201 9.80 16.78 1.47
N PHE A 202 9.66 15.49 1.78
CA PHE A 202 8.46 14.68 1.54
C PHE A 202 7.77 14.21 2.83
N ALA A 203 8.38 14.45 3.99
CA ALA A 203 7.97 13.89 5.29
C ALA A 203 6.55 14.29 5.72
N HIS A 204 6.05 15.43 5.26
CA HIS A 204 4.72 15.93 5.63
C HIS A 204 3.59 15.42 4.71
N HIS A 205 3.93 14.69 3.64
CA HIS A 205 2.95 14.21 2.66
C HIS A 205 3.16 12.71 2.39
N SER A 206 2.32 11.88 3.02
CA SER A 206 2.33 10.42 2.83
C SER A 206 2.16 10.01 1.36
N SER A 207 1.35 10.75 0.60
CA SER A 207 1.15 10.55 -0.84
C SER A 207 2.41 10.77 -1.67
N GLN A 208 3.24 11.76 -1.32
CA GLN A 208 4.50 12.01 -2.04
C GLN A 208 5.54 10.93 -1.74
N THR A 209 5.58 10.46 -0.49
CA THR A 209 6.45 9.35 -0.10
C THR A 209 6.06 8.05 -0.81
N ALA A 210 4.75 7.76 -0.90
CA ALA A 210 4.24 6.63 -1.68
C ALA A 210 4.54 6.73 -3.18
N ALA A 211 4.70 7.94 -3.72
CA ALA A 211 5.11 8.14 -5.11
C ALA A 211 6.57 7.72 -5.34
N LEU A 212 7.46 7.86 -4.35
CA LEU A 212 8.82 7.32 -4.43
C LEU A 212 8.80 5.79 -4.48
N ASP A 213 8.02 5.16 -3.60
CA ASP A 213 7.81 3.71 -3.59
C ASP A 213 7.25 3.21 -4.93
N TYR A 214 6.34 3.99 -5.54
CA TYR A 214 5.80 3.71 -6.86
C TYR A 214 6.89 3.69 -7.94
N ILE A 215 7.72 4.74 -8.01
CA ILE A 215 8.81 4.84 -9.00
C ILE A 215 9.81 3.70 -8.82
N ILE A 216 10.23 3.42 -7.59
CA ILE A 216 11.17 2.33 -7.31
C ILE A 216 10.55 0.98 -7.68
N SER A 217 9.26 0.80 -7.44
CA SER A 217 8.56 -0.44 -7.77
C SER A 217 8.43 -0.67 -9.28
N ILE A 218 8.13 0.37 -10.07
CA ILE A 218 8.04 0.23 -11.53
C ILE A 218 9.40 -0.09 -12.16
N GLU A 219 10.50 0.42 -11.60
CA GLU A 219 11.87 0.22 -12.12
C GLU A 219 12.53 -1.09 -11.63
N SER A 220 11.88 -1.84 -10.74
CA SER A 220 12.40 -3.11 -10.22
C SER A 220 12.42 -4.23 -11.27
N ASP A 221 13.29 -5.23 -11.11
CA ASP A 221 13.30 -6.39 -12.01
C ASP A 221 12.08 -7.28 -11.78
N VAL A 222 11.66 -7.41 -10.52
CA VAL A 222 10.48 -8.18 -10.11
C VAL A 222 9.70 -7.38 -9.09
N PHE A 223 8.41 -7.20 -9.34
CA PHE A 223 7.48 -6.61 -8.38
C PHE A 223 6.60 -7.70 -7.75
N ILE A 224 6.46 -7.66 -6.43
CA ILE A 224 5.68 -8.64 -5.66
C ILE A 224 4.84 -7.89 -4.63
N PRO A 225 3.51 -7.83 -4.76
CA PRO A 225 2.64 -7.26 -3.74
C PRO A 225 2.18 -8.33 -2.73
N SER A 226 2.13 -7.98 -1.44
CA SER A 226 1.53 -8.85 -0.41
C SER A 226 0.00 -8.78 -0.37
N HIS A 227 -0.59 -7.77 -1.01
CA HIS A 227 -2.03 -7.55 -1.11
C HIS A 227 -2.39 -6.80 -2.39
N SER A 228 -3.54 -7.12 -2.99
CA SER A 228 -4.09 -6.49 -4.20
C SER A 228 -4.77 -5.12 -3.94
N GLY A 229 -3.99 -4.12 -3.50
CA GLY A 229 -4.46 -2.74 -3.26
C GLY A 229 -4.32 -1.81 -4.48
N ASN A 230 -4.74 -0.55 -4.33
CA ASN A 230 -4.68 0.46 -5.40
C ASN A 230 -3.25 0.68 -5.93
N MET A 231 -2.27 0.81 -5.02
CA MET A 231 -0.86 0.96 -5.39
C MET A 231 -0.37 -0.25 -6.19
N ALA A 232 -0.64 -1.47 -5.69
CA ALA A 232 -0.22 -2.70 -6.37
C ALA A 232 -0.79 -2.79 -7.79
N ARG A 233 -2.09 -2.52 -7.97
CA ARG A 233 -2.75 -2.52 -9.28
C ARG A 233 -2.18 -1.43 -10.22
N ALA A 234 -1.90 -0.25 -9.69
CA ALA A 234 -1.33 0.85 -10.45
C ALA A 234 0.11 0.57 -10.91
N VAL A 235 0.93 -0.05 -10.05
CA VAL A 235 2.29 -0.49 -10.42
C VAL A 235 2.23 -1.63 -11.43
N GLU A 236 1.38 -2.63 -11.19
CA GLU A 236 1.15 -3.74 -12.13
C GLU A 236 0.77 -3.27 -13.53
N GLY A 237 -0.19 -2.36 -13.61
CA GLY A 237 -0.64 -1.81 -14.89
C GLY A 237 0.45 -0.98 -15.57
N HIS A 238 1.20 -0.16 -14.82
CA HIS A 238 2.28 0.65 -15.40
C HIS A 238 3.43 -0.22 -15.89
N ARG A 239 3.83 -1.26 -15.14
CA ARG A 239 4.87 -2.22 -15.57
C ARG A 239 4.46 -2.98 -16.84
N ARG A 240 3.17 -3.28 -17.01
CA ARG A 240 2.65 -3.85 -18.28
C ARG A 240 2.77 -2.83 -19.42
N PHE A 241 2.42 -1.58 -19.17
CA PHE A 241 2.52 -0.50 -20.16
C PHE A 241 3.97 -0.24 -20.63
N LEU A 242 4.96 -0.29 -19.74
CA LEU A 242 6.39 -0.02 -20.06
C LEU A 242 7.13 -1.18 -20.77
N GLY A 243 6.45 -2.28 -21.10
CA GLY A 243 7.08 -3.44 -21.76
C GLY A 243 7.07 -4.72 -20.94
N HIS A 244 6.01 -4.93 -20.14
CA HIS A 244 5.75 -6.18 -19.42
C HIS A 244 6.82 -6.59 -18.40
N GLY A 245 7.20 -5.67 -17.50
CA GLY A 245 8.03 -6.00 -16.35
C GLY A 245 7.45 -7.15 -15.51
N LYS A 246 8.31 -8.04 -14.98
CA LYS A 246 7.85 -9.24 -14.25
C LYS A 246 7.13 -8.83 -12.97
N THR A 247 5.89 -9.27 -12.81
CA THR A 247 5.14 -9.15 -11.55
C THR A 247 4.68 -10.54 -11.13
N ILE A 248 4.90 -10.88 -9.86
CA ILE A 248 4.45 -12.14 -9.27
C ILE A 248 3.47 -11.78 -8.16
N THR A 249 2.19 -12.11 -8.37
CA THR A 249 1.13 -11.86 -7.40
C THR A 249 0.81 -13.17 -6.69
N PRO A 250 1.08 -13.30 -5.39
CA PRO A 250 0.73 -14.49 -4.63
C PRO A 250 -0.79 -14.67 -4.62
N ASP A 251 -1.25 -15.88 -4.90
CA ASP A 251 -2.62 -16.26 -4.59
C ASP A 251 -2.77 -16.38 -3.07
N ARG A 252 -3.91 -15.96 -2.55
CA ARG A 252 -4.21 -15.85 -1.11
C ARG A 252 -5.48 -16.61 -0.70
N TYR A 253 -6.13 -17.29 -1.65
CA TYR A 253 -7.21 -18.25 -1.39
C TYR A 253 -6.69 -19.56 -0.78
#